data_AF-A0A0D0D9J6-F1
#
_entry.id   AF-A0A0D0D9J6-F1
#
_cell.length_a   1.000
_cell.length_b   1.000
_cell.length_c   1.000
_cell.angle_alpha   90.00
_cell.angle_beta   90.00
_cell.angle_gamma   90.00
#
_symmetry.space_group_name_H-M   'P 1'
#
loop_
_entity.id
_entity.type
_entity.pdbx_description
1 polymer ?
#
loop_
_entity_poly.entity_id
_entity_poly.type
_entity_poly.pdbx_seq_one_letter_code
_entity_poly.pdbx_strand_id
1 'polypeptide(L)'
;MSRQVVQQDLHLNELGNLTDAVEPFAKLVGRSGCSVRLHCSVPMWCPSSDTCYDLHDLHDLRSRSLLFIHDLLESLRSDGISASYRLAPSNSSSCFICALPTELSVPKLRTTMVEILQNIKINSREKVFLADLEYGPALIIS
;
A
#
# COMPACT_ATOMS: atom_id res chain seq x y z
N MET A 1 14.61 17.51 -20.26
CA MET A 1 13.38 16.72 -20.51
C MET A 1 12.74 16.46 -19.16
N SER A 2 11.84 17.35 -18.74
CA SER A 2 11.23 17.33 -17.42
C SER A 2 10.13 16.27 -17.39
N ARG A 3 10.25 15.27 -16.51
CA ARG A 3 9.20 14.27 -16.26
C ARG A 3 8.01 14.98 -15.63
N GLN A 4 6.95 15.14 -16.40
CA GLN A 4 5.67 15.63 -15.93
C GLN A 4 5.04 14.51 -15.09
N VAL A 5 5.22 14.58 -13.78
CA VAL A 5 4.51 13.71 -12.83
C VAL A 5 3.04 14.08 -12.96
N VAL A 6 2.23 13.15 -13.45
CA VAL A 6 0.79 13.28 -13.50
C VAL A 6 0.32 13.45 -12.06
N GLN A 7 -0.06 14.68 -11.72
CA GLN A 7 -0.68 15.01 -10.44
C GLN A 7 -2.10 14.45 -10.50
N GLN A 8 -2.24 13.14 -10.25
CA GLN A 8 -3.54 12.56 -9.95
C GLN A 8 -4.01 13.18 -8.63
N ASP A 9 -5.25 13.69 -8.61
CA ASP A 9 -5.96 14.06 -7.39
C ASP A 9 -6.19 12.79 -6.56
N LEU A 10 -5.17 12.40 -5.80
CA LEU A 10 -5.21 11.26 -4.90
C LEU A 10 -6.09 11.61 -3.71
N HIS A 11 -7.32 11.08 -3.70
CA HIS A 11 -8.20 11.21 -2.55
C HIS A 11 -7.71 10.27 -1.44
N LEU A 12 -6.80 10.77 -0.59
CA LEU A 12 -6.28 10.05 0.58
C LEU A 12 -7.29 10.16 1.72
N ASN A 13 -7.93 9.04 2.06
CA ASN A 13 -8.79 8.94 3.22
C ASN A 13 -7.97 8.37 4.39
N GLU A 14 -7.86 9.11 5.50
CA GLU A 14 -7.27 8.60 6.73
C GLU A 14 -8.21 7.58 7.38
N LEU A 15 -7.74 6.35 7.57
CA LEU A 15 -8.51 5.24 8.14
C LEU A 15 -8.20 4.99 9.63
N GLY A 16 -7.38 5.84 10.25
CA GLY A 16 -6.95 5.65 11.63
C GLY A 16 -5.93 4.51 11.74
N ASN A 17 -6.30 3.41 12.41
CA ASN A 17 -5.42 2.28 12.70
C ASN A 17 -5.49 1.17 11.63
N LEU A 18 -4.57 0.20 11.71
CA LEU A 18 -4.46 -0.90 10.74
C LEU A 18 -5.69 -1.82 10.77
N THR A 19 -6.23 -2.13 11.94
CA THR A 19 -7.36 -3.05 12.08
C THR A 19 -8.62 -2.47 11.43
N ASP A 20 -8.88 -1.19 11.66
CA ASP A 20 -10.02 -0.46 11.09
C ASP A 20 -9.89 -0.30 9.57
N ALA A 21 -8.68 -0.42 9.02
CA ALA A 21 -8.41 -0.30 7.60
C ALA A 21 -8.65 -1.59 6.79
N VAL A 22 -8.72 -2.75 7.45
CA VAL A 22 -8.90 -4.05 6.79
C VAL A 22 -10.24 -4.09 6.05
N GLU A 23 -11.34 -3.83 6.77
CA GLU A 23 -12.71 -3.92 6.23
C GLU A 23 -12.97 -2.95 5.05
N PRO A 24 -12.67 -1.64 5.12
CA PRO A 24 -12.93 -0.72 4.02
C PRO A 24 -12.08 -1.05 2.78
N PHE A 25 -10.84 -1.50 2.98
CA PHE A 25 -10.01 -1.94 1.87
C PHE A 25 -10.54 -3.23 1.25
N ALA A 26 -10.88 -4.24 2.06
CA ALA A 26 -11.45 -5.50 1.59
C ALA A 26 -12.74 -5.27 0.81
N LYS A 27 -13.61 -4.35 1.25
CA LYS A 27 -14.82 -3.95 0.51
C LYS A 27 -14.51 -3.33 -0.85
N LEU A 28 -13.52 -2.45 -0.95
CA LEU A 28 -13.12 -1.86 -2.25
C LEU A 28 -12.56 -2.92 -3.19
N VAL A 29 -11.74 -3.82 -2.66
CA VAL A 29 -11.17 -4.94 -3.42
C VAL A 29 -12.26 -5.91 -3.89
N GLY A 30 -13.22 -6.23 -3.01
CA GLY A 30 -14.30 -7.16 -3.28
C GLY A 30 -15.29 -6.70 -4.35
N ARG A 31 -15.44 -5.39 -4.56
CA ARG A 31 -16.28 -4.84 -5.65
C ARG A 31 -15.83 -5.30 -7.03
N SER A 32 -14.55 -5.63 -7.21
CA SER A 32 -14.01 -6.14 -8.46
C SER A 32 -14.44 -7.57 -8.77
N GLY A 33 -14.80 -8.39 -7.77
CA GLY A 33 -15.17 -9.81 -7.94
C GLY A 33 -14.09 -10.73 -8.51
N CYS A 34 -12.88 -10.21 -8.78
CA CYS A 34 -11.80 -10.93 -9.44
C CYS A 34 -10.74 -11.40 -8.45
N SER A 35 -9.94 -12.40 -8.84
CA SER A 35 -8.73 -12.77 -8.10
C SER A 35 -7.78 -11.59 -8.02
N VAL A 36 -7.33 -11.25 -6.81
CA VAL A 36 -6.46 -10.08 -6.57
C VAL A 36 -5.07 -10.48 -6.12
N ARG A 37 -4.11 -9.66 -6.51
CA ARG A 37 -2.72 -9.74 -6.07
C ARG A 37 -2.32 -8.45 -5.38
N LEU A 38 -2.05 -8.55 -4.09
CA LEU A 38 -1.54 -7.46 -3.26
C LEU A 38 -0.06 -7.24 -3.57
N HIS A 39 0.28 -6.03 -3.98
CA HIS A 39 1.65 -5.58 -4.16
C HIS A 39 2.07 -4.75 -2.97
N CYS A 40 2.93 -5.34 -2.15
CA CYS A 40 3.32 -4.79 -0.85
C CYS A 40 4.78 -4.34 -0.93
N SER A 41 5.01 -3.03 -0.86
CA SER A 41 6.35 -2.47 -0.77
C SER A 41 6.70 -2.23 0.70
N VAL A 42 7.76 -2.88 1.17
CA VAL A 42 8.18 -2.86 2.58
C VAL A 42 9.44 -2.02 2.70
N PRO A 43 9.48 -1.06 3.65
CA PRO A 43 10.66 -0.24 3.87
C PRO A 43 11.84 -1.11 4.31
N MET A 44 12.95 -1.04 3.57
CA MET A 44 14.20 -1.74 3.90
C MET A 44 15.23 -0.80 4.52
N TRP A 45 15.32 0.41 4.01
CA TRP A 45 16.26 1.43 4.47
C TRP A 45 15.79 2.80 3.99
N CYS A 46 15.76 3.81 4.86
CA CYS A 46 15.48 5.18 4.47
C CYS A 46 16.64 6.09 4.88
N PRO A 47 17.55 6.45 3.96
CA PRO A 47 18.70 7.29 4.27
C PRO A 47 18.35 8.78 4.41
N SER A 48 17.12 9.18 4.08
CA SER A 48 16.72 10.58 3.86
C SER A 48 15.33 10.92 4.39
N SER A 49 14.85 10.26 5.43
CA SER A 49 13.52 10.56 5.96
C SER A 49 13.53 11.90 6.70
N ASP A 50 12.72 12.85 6.23
CA ASP A 50 12.32 14.05 6.99
C ASP A 50 11.65 13.63 8.34
N THR A 51 11.16 12.38 8.40
CA THR A 51 10.65 11.68 9.58
C THR A 51 11.77 10.92 10.27
N CYS A 52 12.12 11.24 11.51
CA CYS A 52 13.16 10.57 12.29
C CYS A 52 12.73 9.13 12.67
N TYR A 53 12.87 8.16 11.76
CA TYR A 53 12.73 6.73 12.07
C TYR A 53 14.09 6.18 12.47
N ASP A 54 14.18 5.60 13.66
CA ASP A 54 15.32 4.76 14.00
C ASP A 54 15.14 3.33 13.44
N LEU A 55 16.14 2.47 13.67
CA LEU A 55 16.08 1.08 13.20
C LEU A 55 14.97 0.27 13.88
N HIS A 56 14.59 0.61 15.11
CA HIS A 56 13.50 -0.06 15.83
C HIS A 56 12.16 0.34 15.21
N ASP A 57 11.95 1.63 14.96
CA ASP A 57 10.72 2.13 14.36
C ASP A 57 10.48 1.52 12.96
N LEU A 58 11.54 1.38 12.14
CA LEU A 58 11.45 0.70 10.84
C LEU A 58 11.12 -0.79 10.98
N HIS A 59 11.75 -1.47 11.95
CA HIS A 59 11.47 -2.88 12.23
C HIS A 59 10.03 -3.09 12.69
N ASP A 60 9.53 -2.22 13.55
CA ASP A 60 8.16 -2.25 14.05
C ASP A 60 7.15 -1.94 12.95
N LEU A 61 7.41 -0.94 12.11
CA LEU A 61 6.59 -0.65 10.94
C LEU A 61 6.53 -1.86 10.00
N ARG A 62 7.67 -2.49 9.70
CA ARG A 62 7.72 -3.71 8.89
C ARG A 62 6.91 -4.84 9.53
N SER A 63 7.06 -5.05 10.84
CA SER A 63 6.37 -6.12 11.57
C SER A 63 4.85 -5.92 11.55
N ARG A 64 4.38 -4.71 11.88
CA ARG A 64 2.96 -4.34 11.81
C ARG A 64 2.40 -4.46 10.40
N SER A 65 3.17 -4.03 9.41
CA SER A 65 2.77 -4.11 7.99
C SER A 65 2.61 -5.56 7.52
N LEU A 66 3.51 -6.46 7.91
CA LEU A 66 3.41 -7.88 7.57
C LEU A 66 2.19 -8.53 8.23
N LEU A 67 1.95 -8.28 9.51
CA LEU A 67 0.75 -8.76 10.21
C LEU A 67 -0.52 -8.27 9.52
N PHE A 68 -0.59 -6.99 9.19
CA PHE A 68 -1.73 -6.42 8.47
C PHE A 68 -1.95 -7.07 7.09
N ILE A 69 -0.89 -7.34 6.32
CA ILE A 69 -1.00 -8.05 5.04
C ILE A 69 -1.60 -9.45 5.24
N HIS A 70 -1.24 -10.14 6.32
CA HIS A 70 -1.80 -11.44 6.65
C HIS A 70 -3.28 -11.36 7.01
N ASP A 71 -3.65 -10.45 7.91
CA ASP A 71 -5.05 -10.24 8.33
C ASP A 71 -5.93 -9.85 7.13
N LEU A 72 -5.41 -8.98 6.26
CA LEU A 72 -6.11 -8.55 5.06
C LEU A 72 -6.30 -9.71 4.07
N LEU A 73 -5.30 -10.56 3.87
CA LEU A 73 -5.45 -11.75 3.02
C LEU A 73 -6.45 -12.73 3.58
N GLU A 74 -6.49 -12.90 4.90
CA GLU A 74 -7.46 -13.76 5.58
C GLU A 74 -8.89 -13.22 5.39
N SER A 75 -9.10 -11.93 5.61
CA SER A 75 -10.39 -11.26 5.39
C SER A 75 -10.85 -11.36 3.93
N LEU A 76 -9.97 -11.16 2.96
CA LEU A 76 -10.33 -11.33 1.54
C LEU A 76 -10.73 -12.77 1.22
N ARG A 77 -10.01 -13.75 1.79
CA ARG A 77 -10.31 -15.17 1.56
C ARG A 77 -11.59 -15.62 2.25
N SER A 78 -11.89 -15.09 3.44
CA SER A 78 -13.17 -15.38 4.12
C SER A 78 -14.36 -14.88 3.31
N ASP A 79 -14.17 -13.78 2.56
CA ASP A 79 -15.17 -13.23 1.65
C ASP A 79 -15.23 -13.98 0.28
N GLY A 80 -14.49 -15.08 0.16
CA GLY A 80 -14.45 -15.91 -1.06
C GLY A 80 -13.58 -15.35 -2.19
N ILE A 81 -12.79 -14.31 -1.92
CA ILE A 81 -11.90 -13.68 -2.90
C ILE A 81 -10.56 -14.42 -2.92
N SER A 82 -10.18 -14.92 -4.09
CA SER A 82 -8.84 -15.49 -4.30
C SER A 82 -7.79 -14.37 -4.20
N ALA A 83 -7.04 -14.34 -3.11
CA ALA A 83 -6.05 -13.32 -2.82
C ALA A 83 -4.62 -13.90 -2.66
N SER A 84 -3.67 -13.27 -3.36
CA SER A 84 -2.23 -13.52 -3.25
C SER A 84 -1.47 -12.23 -2.93
N TYR A 85 -0.23 -12.31 -2.45
CA TYR A 85 0.59 -11.12 -2.21
C TYR A 85 2.02 -11.28 -2.76
N ARG A 86 2.67 -10.14 -3.02
CA ARG A 86 4.08 -10.06 -3.38
C ARG A 86 4.73 -8.94 -2.59
N LEU A 87 5.82 -9.28 -1.89
CA LEU A 87 6.67 -8.32 -1.20
C LEU A 87 7.71 -7.75 -2.17
N ALA A 88 7.95 -6.45 -2.09
CA ALA A 88 9.02 -5.74 -2.77
C ALA A 88 9.76 -4.83 -1.79
N PRO A 89 11.10 -4.81 -1.79
CA PRO A 89 11.85 -3.87 -0.97
C PRO A 89 11.65 -2.43 -1.48
N SER A 90 11.54 -1.47 -0.56
CA SER A 90 11.45 -0.04 -0.86
C SER A 90 12.44 0.78 -0.01
N ASN A 91 12.86 1.91 -0.56
CA ASN A 91 13.70 2.90 0.13
C ASN A 91 12.87 4.03 0.78
N SER A 92 11.54 3.89 0.81
CA SER A 92 10.61 4.80 1.47
C SER A 92 10.58 4.58 2.98
N SER A 93 10.15 5.60 3.74
CA SER A 93 9.85 5.51 5.17
C SER A 93 8.43 5.00 5.47
N SER A 94 7.68 4.59 4.45
CA SER A 94 6.30 4.09 4.55
C SER A 94 6.17 2.78 3.79
N CYS A 95 5.24 1.93 4.24
CA CYS A 95 4.84 0.70 3.56
C CYS A 95 3.63 0.98 2.67
N PHE A 96 3.65 0.48 1.43
CA PHE A 96 2.55 0.65 0.49
C PHE A 96 1.98 -0.69 0.07
N ILE A 97 0.66 -0.83 0.05
CA ILE A 97 -0.04 -2.06 -0.32
C ILE A 97 -1.08 -1.73 -1.39
N CYS A 98 -0.89 -2.21 -2.61
CA CYS A 98 -1.84 -2.00 -3.71
C CYS A 98 -2.54 -3.30 -4.07
N ALA A 99 -3.86 -3.30 -4.19
CA ALA A 99 -4.58 -4.43 -4.76
C ALA A 99 -4.67 -4.27 -6.28
N LEU A 100 -4.08 -5.20 -7.02
CA LEU A 100 -4.18 -5.24 -8.48
C LEU A 100 -4.90 -6.53 -8.90
N PRO A 101 -5.76 -6.50 -9.94
CA PRO A 101 -6.32 -7.71 -10.52
C PRO A 101 -5.20 -8.64 -11.01
N THR A 102 -5.36 -9.94 -10.79
CA THR A 102 -4.31 -10.94 -11.12
C THR A 102 -3.98 -10.97 -12.62
N GLU A 103 -4.96 -10.63 -13.47
CA GLU A 103 -4.85 -10.61 -14.92
C GLU A 103 -4.14 -9.35 -15.47
N LEU A 104 -4.12 -8.25 -14.68
CA LEU A 104 -3.46 -7.00 -15.05
C LEU A 104 -1.97 -7.05 -14.67
N SER A 105 -1.19 -7.90 -15.34
CA SER A 105 0.27 -7.90 -15.22
C SER A 105 0.90 -6.86 -16.16
N VAL A 106 0.73 -5.56 -15.89
CA VAL A 106 1.45 -4.53 -16.64
C VAL A 106 2.62 -4.02 -15.79
N PRO A 107 3.89 -4.34 -16.11
CA PRO A 107 5.05 -3.88 -15.37
C PRO A 107 5.12 -2.35 -15.28
N LYS A 108 4.71 -1.65 -16.36
CA LYS A 108 4.66 -0.19 -16.43
C LYS A 108 3.70 0.42 -15.40
N LEU A 109 2.55 -0.23 -15.18
CA LEU A 109 1.56 0.22 -14.22
C LEU A 109 2.07 0.19 -12.78
N ARG A 110 2.84 -0.85 -12.45
CA ARG A 110 3.49 -0.98 -11.15
C ARG A 110 4.52 0.11 -10.93
N THR A 111 5.35 0.41 -11.93
CA THR A 111 6.34 1.48 -11.81
C THR A 111 5.66 2.82 -11.61
N THR A 112 4.60 3.13 -12.37
CA THR A 112 3.86 4.38 -12.22
C THR A 112 3.16 4.47 -10.87
N MET A 113 2.54 3.40 -10.37
CA MET A 113 1.95 3.40 -9.02
C MET A 113 2.99 3.57 -7.92
N VAL A 114 4.10 2.83 -7.99
CA VAL A 114 5.17 2.93 -7.00
C VAL A 114 5.79 4.33 -7.03
N GLU A 115 5.99 4.92 -8.21
CA GLU A 115 6.47 6.30 -8.33
C GLU A 115 5.45 7.30 -7.79
N ILE A 116 4.16 7.17 -8.11
CA ILE A 116 3.11 8.03 -7.58
C ILE A 116 3.10 7.96 -6.05
N LEU A 117 3.08 6.74 -5.50
CA LEU A 117 3.03 6.49 -4.06
C LEU A 117 4.30 6.93 -3.33
N GLN A 118 5.48 6.72 -3.91
CA GLN A 118 6.76 7.17 -3.35
C GLN A 118 6.88 8.70 -3.32
N ASN A 119 6.23 9.41 -4.25
CA ASN A 119 6.22 10.87 -4.27
C ASN A 119 5.24 11.47 -3.26
N ILE A 120 4.37 10.67 -2.64
CA ILE A 120 3.48 11.14 -1.57
C ILE A 120 4.33 11.32 -0.30
N LYS A 121 4.60 12.58 0.06
CA LYS A 121 5.19 12.92 1.35
C LYS A 121 4.15 12.80 2.46
N ILE A 122 4.08 11.62 3.09
CA ILE A 122 3.30 11.41 4.30
C ILE A 122 4.18 11.73 5.51
N ASN A 123 3.93 12.89 6.13
CA ASN A 123 4.68 13.36 7.30
C ASN A 123 4.03 12.94 8.63
N SER A 124 3.15 11.95 8.63
CA SER A 124 2.39 11.53 9.81
C SER A 124 2.76 10.11 10.23
N ARG A 125 3.25 9.97 11.46
CA ARG A 125 3.62 8.68 12.07
C ARG A 125 2.37 7.89 12.48
N GLU A 126 2.40 6.56 12.35
CA GLU A 126 1.38 5.63 12.83
C GLU A 126 -0.01 5.80 12.22
N LYS A 127 -0.06 6.26 10.96
CA LYS A 127 -1.32 6.47 10.25
C LYS A 127 -1.47 5.52 9.08
N VAL A 128 -2.72 5.15 8.82
CA VAL A 128 -3.11 4.38 7.65
C VAL A 128 -3.95 5.25 6.73
N PHE A 129 -3.55 5.32 5.47
CA PHE A 129 -4.26 6.05 4.43
C PHE A 129 -4.75 5.09 3.36
N LEU A 130 -5.97 5.32 2.88
CA LEU A 130 -6.56 4.65 1.74
C LEU A 130 -6.60 5.61 0.57
N ALA A 131 -5.97 5.20 -0.53
CA ALA A 131 -6.05 5.85 -1.81
C ALA A 131 -6.90 4.98 -2.75
N ASP A 132 -7.89 5.58 -3.41
CA ASP A 132 -8.53 4.96 -4.56
C ASP A 132 -7.80 5.40 -5.82
N LEU A 133 -7.02 4.50 -6.42
CA LEU A 133 -6.26 4.77 -7.65
C LEU A 133 -7.05 4.26 -8.85
N GLU A 134 -6.81 4.84 -10.03
CA GLU A 134 -7.48 4.43 -11.29
C GLU A 134 -7.39 2.92 -11.60
N TYR A 135 -6.44 2.21 -11.00
CA TYR A 135 -6.21 0.79 -11.27
C TYR A 135 -6.38 -0.13 -10.06
N GLY A 136 -6.84 0.41 -8.93
CA GLY A 136 -7.14 -0.35 -7.74
C GLY A 136 -6.87 0.41 -6.45
N PRO A 137 -7.47 -0.03 -5.34
CA PRO A 137 -7.25 0.60 -4.04
C PRO A 137 -5.82 0.36 -3.57
N ALA A 138 -5.24 1.37 -2.93
CA ALA A 138 -3.93 1.32 -2.30
C ALA A 138 -4.02 1.78 -0.84
N LEU A 139 -3.22 1.15 0.00
CA LEU A 139 -3.02 1.52 1.40
C LEU A 139 -1.61 2.02 1.60
N ILE A 140 -1.49 3.01 2.48
CA ILE A 140 -0.21 3.60 2.87
C ILE A 140 -0.14 3.54 4.39
N ILE A 141 0.91 2.89 4.90
CA ILE A 141 1.16 2.70 6.32
C ILE A 141 2.45 3.45 6.65
N SER A 142 2.35 4.46 7.50
CA SER A 142 3.50 5.23 8.00
C SER A 142 3.76 4.89 9.46
#